data_AF-A0A1F2TLS8-F1
#
_entry.id   AF-A0A1F2TLS8-F1
#
_cell.length_a   1.000
_cell.length_b   1.000
_cell.length_c   1.000
_cell.angle_alpha   90.00
_cell.angle_beta   90.00
_cell.angle_gamma   90.00
#
_symmetry.space_group_name_H-M   'P 1'
#
loop_
_entity.id
_entity.type
_entity.pdbx_description
1 polymer ?
#
loop_
_entity_poly.entity_id
_entity_poly.type
_entity_poly.pdbx_seq_one_letter_code
_entity_poly.pdbx_strand_id
1 'polypeptide(L)' 'MARYTLVYGVRLVPEHSVAGLEDAKLSLSDGSTAGVTLHTIDGTIPQLRRGLDRSLDAFFDLLPGADEEDLEKFAD' A
#
# COMPACT_ATOMS: atom_id res chain seq x y z
N MET A 1 -5.14 21.43 2.64
CA MET A 1 -4.63 20.06 2.74
C MET A 1 -5.70 19.17 3.32
N ALA A 2 -6.16 18.22 2.52
CA ALA A 2 -7.02 17.14 3.01
C ALA A 2 -6.23 16.26 3.99
N ARG A 3 -6.93 15.55 4.87
CA ARG A 3 -6.28 14.60 5.79
C ARG A 3 -6.65 13.18 5.37
N TYR A 4 -5.63 12.36 5.16
CA TYR A 4 -5.78 10.98 4.72
C TYR A 4 -5.40 10.01 5.84
N THR A 5 -6.02 8.83 5.84
CA THR A 5 -5.60 7.69 6.67
C THR A 5 -5.06 6.61 5.73
N LEU A 6 -3.77 6.32 5.81
CA LEU A 6 -3.15 5.20 5.11
C LEU A 6 -3.20 3.96 6.00
N VAL A 7 -3.83 2.91 5.52
CA VAL A 7 -3.81 1.58 6.16
C VAL A 7 -2.74 0.74 5.47
N TYR A 8 -1.73 0.29 6.22
CA TYR A 8 -0.58 -0.42 5.66
C TYR A 8 -0.10 -1.53 6.62
N GLY A 9 0.27 -2.69 6.07
CA GLY A 9 0.75 -3.83 6.85
C GLY A 9 1.89 -4.57 6.14
N VAL A 10 2.87 -5.05 6.91
CA VAL A 10 4.02 -5.84 6.40
C VAL A 10 4.17 -7.10 7.22
N ARG A 11 4.30 -8.23 6.54
CA ARG A 11 4.59 -9.53 7.17
C ARG A 11 5.63 -10.27 6.35
N LEU A 12 6.74 -10.63 6.98
CA LEU A 12 7.72 -11.55 6.40
C LEU A 12 7.42 -12.97 6.87
N VAL A 13 7.39 -13.91 5.93
CA VAL A 13 7.27 -15.35 6.17
C VAL A 13 8.30 -16.09 5.31
N PRO A 14 8.62 -17.36 5.59
CA PRO A 14 9.49 -18.13 4.72
C PRO A 14 8.98 -18.17 3.28
N GLU A 15 9.90 -18.15 2.32
CA GLU A 15 9.56 -18.29 0.90
C GLU A 15 8.75 -19.59 0.68
N HIS A 16 7.74 -19.52 -0.18
CA HIS A 16 6.81 -20.62 -0.47
C HIS A 16 5.94 -21.11 0.69
N SER A 17 5.94 -20.42 1.85
CA SER A 17 5.07 -20.80 2.97
C SER A 17 3.64 -20.21 2.90
N VAL A 18 3.41 -19.24 2.01
CA VAL A 18 2.09 -18.63 1.79
C VAL A 18 1.22 -19.56 0.94
N ALA A 19 0.18 -20.13 1.55
CA ALA A 19 -0.80 -20.97 0.84
C ALA A 19 -1.97 -20.16 0.24
N GLY A 20 -2.21 -18.95 0.73
CA GLY A 20 -3.27 -18.07 0.26
C GLY A 20 -3.24 -16.72 0.96
N LEU A 21 -3.82 -15.72 0.30
CA LEU A 21 -3.99 -14.36 0.80
C LEU A 21 -5.42 -13.93 0.49
N GLU A 22 -6.15 -13.45 1.49
CA GLU A 22 -7.53 -13.00 1.36
C GLU A 22 -7.61 -11.48 1.44
N ASP A 23 -8.58 -10.89 0.73
CA ASP A 23 -8.81 -9.45 0.74
C ASP A 23 -9.13 -8.94 2.14
N ALA A 24 -8.52 -7.82 2.53
CA ALA A 24 -8.87 -7.13 3.77
C ALA A 24 -10.01 -6.13 3.54
N LYS A 25 -10.96 -6.10 4.46
CA LYS A 25 -12.11 -5.18 4.43
C LYS A 25 -11.92 -4.05 5.44
N LEU A 26 -12.19 -2.82 5.00
CA LEU A 26 -12.30 -1.66 5.85
C LEU A 26 -13.77 -1.43 6.18
N SER A 27 -14.06 -1.21 7.47
CA SER A 27 -15.33 -0.64 7.92
C SER A 27 -15.12 0.86 8.11
N LEU A 28 -15.82 1.67 7.34
CA LEU A 28 -15.69 3.13 7.38
C LEU A 28 -16.67 3.71 8.42
N SER A 29 -16.37 4.92 8.90
CA SER A 29 -17.14 5.58 9.95
C SER A 29 -18.58 5.93 9.55
N ASP A 30 -18.86 5.98 8.25
CA ASP A 30 -20.21 6.19 7.69
C ASP A 30 -21.02 4.89 7.56
N GLY A 31 -20.46 3.75 7.99
CA GLY A 31 -21.08 2.43 7.91
C GLY A 31 -20.88 1.72 6.57
N SER A 32 -20.22 2.34 5.60
CA SER A 32 -19.85 1.69 4.33
C SER A 32 -18.61 0.80 4.48
N THR A 33 -18.36 -0.03 3.47
CA THR A 33 -17.18 -0.91 3.43
C THR A 33 -16.34 -0.67 2.19
N ALA A 34 -15.02 -0.71 2.35
CA ALA A 34 -14.06 -0.66 1.24
C ALA A 34 -13.12 -1.87 1.27
N GLY A 35 -12.49 -2.19 0.15
CA GLY A 35 -11.44 -3.21 0.07
C GLY A 35 -10.05 -2.61 0.22
N VAL A 36 -9.10 -3.40 0.73
CA VAL A 36 -7.66 -3.11 0.69
C VAL A 36 -7.02 -4.07 -0.29
N THR A 37 -6.35 -3.53 -1.31
CA THR A 37 -5.53 -4.33 -2.23
C THR A 37 -4.27 -4.79 -1.52
N LEU A 38 -4.02 -6.10 -1.50
CA LEU A 38 -2.82 -6.69 -0.92
C LEU A 38 -1.88 -7.18 -2.02
N HIS A 39 -0.57 -6.96 -1.83
CA HIS A 39 0.47 -7.41 -2.76
C HIS A 39 1.40 -8.39 -2.05
N THR A 40 1.78 -9.47 -2.73
CA THR A 40 2.84 -10.39 -2.29
C THR A 40 4.08 -10.16 -3.15
N ILE A 41 5.24 -10.06 -2.51
CA ILE A 41 6.53 -9.90 -3.17
C ILE A 41 7.43 -11.01 -2.64
N ASP A 42 7.95 -11.83 -3.55
CA ASP A 42 8.88 -12.91 -3.23
C ASP A 42 10.32 -12.51 -3.55
N GLY A 43 11.26 -13.05 -2.77
CA GLY A 43 12.69 -12.93 -3.04
C GLY A 43 13.53 -12.67 -1.79
N THR A 44 14.80 -12.36 -2.04
CA THR A 44 15.77 -12.04 -0.99
C THR A 44 15.46 -10.69 -0.33
N ILE A 45 15.94 -10.47 0.91
CA ILE A 45 15.73 -9.19 1.62
C ILE A 45 16.05 -7.94 0.76
N PRO A 46 17.16 -7.88 -0.02
CA PRO A 46 17.43 -6.75 -0.90
C PRO A 46 16.45 -6.60 -2.07
N GLN A 47 15.83 -7.68 -2.54
CA GLN A 47 14.78 -7.64 -3.57
C GLN A 47 13.46 -7.21 -2.96
N LEU A 48 13.09 -7.73 -1.78
CA LEU A 48 11.87 -7.35 -1.06
C LEU A 48 11.84 -5.85 -0.77
N ARG A 49 12.95 -5.28 -0.28
CA ARG A 49 13.05 -3.83 -0.04
C ARG A 49 12.82 -3.02 -1.32
N ARG A 50 13.58 -3.33 -2.38
CA ARG A 50 13.47 -2.62 -3.66
C ARG A 50 12.09 -2.75 -4.30
N GLY A 51 11.46 -3.92 -4.20
CA GLY A 51 10.12 -4.15 -4.71
C GLY A 51 9.07 -3.37 -3.92
N LEU A 52 9.21 -3.35 -2.59
CA LEU A 52 8.31 -2.61 -1.72
C LEU A 52 8.41 -1.10 -1.96
N ASP A 53 9.63 -0.55 -1.99
CA ASP A 53 9.85 0.89 -2.22
C ASP A 53 9.18 1.33 -3.53
N ARG A 54 9.41 0.58 -4.62
CA ARG A 54 8.76 0.84 -5.92
C ARG A 54 7.24 0.76 -5.86
N SER A 55 6.69 -0.19 -5.10
CA SER A 55 5.24 -0.35 -4.95
C SER A 55 4.62 0.83 -4.21
N LEU A 56 5.32 1.40 -3.24
CA LEU A 56 4.89 2.60 -2.52
C LEU A 56 4.95 3.82 -3.42
N ASP A 57 6.06 4.03 -4.14
CA ASP A 57 6.21 5.15 -5.09
C ASP A 57 5.08 5.13 -6.12
N ALA A 58 4.87 3.99 -6.78
CA ALA A 58 3.82 3.84 -7.79
C ALA A 58 2.41 4.06 -7.22
N PHE A 59 2.15 3.70 -5.96
CA PHE A 59 0.86 3.93 -5.32
C PHE A 59 0.56 5.43 -5.19
N PHE A 60 1.55 6.24 -4.80
CA PHE A 60 1.40 7.68 -4.68
C PHE A 60 1.37 8.39 -6.04
N ASP A 61 2.15 7.94 -7.01
CA ASP A 61 2.14 8.47 -8.38
C ASP A 61 0.77 8.29 -9.07
N LEU A 62 0.06 7.21 -8.73
CA LEU A 62 -1.20 6.83 -9.37
C LEU A 62 -2.44 7.27 -8.60
N LEU A 63 -2.32 7.89 -7.42
CA LEU A 63 -3.46 8.36 -6.61
C LEU A 63 -4.18 9.52 -7.31
N PRO A 64 -5.32 9.31 -8.00
CA PRO A 64 -6.00 10.37 -8.73
C PRO A 64 -6.91 11.11 -7.75
N GLY A 65 -6.66 12.41 -7.53
CA GLY A 65 -7.49 13.27 -6.68
C GLY A 65 -6.87 13.72 -5.36
N ALA A 66 -5.57 13.50 -5.14
CA ALA A 66 -4.79 14.43 -4.32
C ALA A 66 -4.62 15.70 -5.17
N ASP A 67 -5.14 16.84 -4.70
CA ASP A 67 -4.98 18.13 -5.41
C ASP A 67 -3.50 18.35 -5.74
N GLU A 68 -3.18 18.91 -6.91
CA GLU A 68 -1.79 19.11 -7.40
C GLU A 68 -0.87 19.81 -6.37
N GLU A 69 -1.43 20.62 -5.46
CA GLU A 69 -0.71 21.25 -4.33
C GLU A 69 -0.20 20.26 -3.26
N ASP A 70 -0.85 19.11 -3.08
CA ASP A 70 -0.46 18.10 -2.09
C ASP A 70 0.68 17.20 -2.62
N LEU A 71 0.92 17.16 -3.95
CA LEU A 71 1.98 16.35 -4.58
C LEU A 71 3.36 17.03 -4.59
N GLU A 72 3.43 18.37 -4.73
CA GLU A 72 4.71 19.11 -4.85
C GLU A 72 5.57 19.13 -3.56
N LYS A 73 4.98 18.89 -2.38
CA LYS A 73 5.71 18.93 -1.09
C LYS A 73 6.40 17.62 -0.68
N PHE A 74 6.22 16.54 -1.43
CA PHE A 74 6.84 15.24 -1.13
C PHE A 74 8.06 14.92 -2.02
N ALA A 75 8.45 15.86 -2.90
CA ALA A 75 9.58 15.71 -3.82
C ALA A 75 10.86 16.44 -3.36
N ASP A 76 10.92 16.93 -2.11
CA ASP A 76 12.11 17.56 -1.49
C ASP A 76 12.43 16.93 -0.11
#